data_AF-A0A554GN13-F1
#
_entry.id   AF-A0A554GN13-F1
#
_cell.length_a   1.000
_cell.length_b   1.000
_cell.length_c   1.000
_cell.angle_alpha   90.00
_cell.angle_beta   90.00
_cell.angle_gamma   90.00
#
_symmetry.space_group_name_H-M   'P 1'
#
loop_
_entity.id
_entity.type
_entity.pdbx_description
1 polymer ?
#
loop_
_entity_poly.entity_id
_entity_poly.type
_entity_poly.pdbx_seq_one_letter_code
_entity_poly.pdbx_strand_id
1 'polypeptide(L)'
;MKDKVTIHTLKRLKQSGQKICMVTAYDATFARILDEGGADVLLVGDSLGMVIQGQESTLPVTMDQMVYHSAAVSRGAKRAHVVGDLPFMSYQVSTQEAVRNAGRLVAEGNVGSVKLEGGAEFADTVRAIVRASIPVMGHLGLTPQSVHKMGGYVVQGRDEDAARRMLDDALALEAAGAYALVLEGVPLELARTITQSLKIPTIGIGAGKHCDGQVLVCYDLLGMNPDFKPKFVKRFANLHGNITEAAGTFFSEVRGGSFPDEEHSFKATKGIRLVTPTPVTPDAEAPGEPVEKVGGIYGAPV
;
A
#
# COMPACT_ATOMS: atom_id res chain seq x y z
N MET A 1 -15.11 -5.05 -18.64
CA MET A 1 -14.17 -4.55 -17.61
C MET A 1 -14.96 -3.60 -16.72
N LYS A 2 -14.88 -3.73 -15.38
CA LYS A 2 -15.49 -2.73 -14.48
C LYS A 2 -14.78 -1.38 -14.65
N ASP A 3 -15.53 -0.29 -14.64
CA ASP A 3 -15.00 1.07 -14.81
C ASP A 3 -14.04 1.47 -13.68
N LYS A 4 -13.06 2.33 -13.99
CA LYS A 4 -12.10 2.91 -13.03
C LYS A 4 -12.86 3.55 -11.86
N VAL A 5 -12.47 3.24 -10.63
CA VAL A 5 -13.00 3.88 -9.43
C VAL A 5 -12.42 5.29 -9.34
N THR A 6 -13.30 6.27 -9.11
CA THR A 6 -12.94 7.69 -8.97
C THR A 6 -13.52 8.24 -7.67
N ILE A 7 -13.13 9.45 -7.27
CA ILE A 7 -13.73 10.13 -6.12
C ILE A 7 -15.26 10.29 -6.25
N HIS A 8 -15.78 10.40 -7.48
CA HIS A 8 -17.23 10.46 -7.74
C HIS A 8 -17.90 9.09 -7.56
N THR A 9 -17.22 8.01 -7.94
CA THR A 9 -17.67 6.64 -7.65
C THR A 9 -17.79 6.45 -6.14
N LEU A 10 -16.78 6.85 -5.35
CA LEU A 10 -16.79 6.72 -3.89
C LEU A 10 -17.91 7.54 -3.23
N LYS A 11 -18.14 8.78 -3.70
CA LYS A 11 -19.28 9.59 -3.25
C LYS A 11 -20.62 8.91 -3.54
N ARG A 12 -20.78 8.29 -4.71
CA ARG A 12 -21.99 7.54 -5.07
C ARG A 12 -22.19 6.30 -4.19
N LEU A 13 -21.11 5.59 -3.83
CA LEU A 13 -21.17 4.45 -2.91
C LEU A 13 -21.72 4.85 -1.53
N LYS A 14 -21.26 5.98 -0.96
CA LYS A 14 -21.86 6.56 0.26
C LYS A 14 -23.35 6.83 0.06
N GLN A 15 -23.72 7.52 -1.01
CA GLN A 15 -25.11 7.91 -1.28
C GLN A 15 -26.07 6.72 -1.45
N SER A 16 -25.58 5.61 -2.00
CA SER A 16 -26.36 4.37 -2.14
C SER A 16 -26.30 3.47 -0.90
N GLY A 17 -25.50 3.81 0.11
CA GLY A 17 -25.28 2.98 1.30
C GLY A 17 -24.40 1.75 1.05
N GLN A 18 -23.76 1.64 -0.11
CA GLN A 18 -22.82 0.56 -0.41
C GLN A 18 -21.46 0.85 0.25
N LYS A 19 -20.90 -0.14 0.95
CA LYS A 19 -19.63 0.04 1.67
C LYS A 19 -18.44 0.10 0.73
N ILE A 20 -17.53 1.03 1.00
CA ILE A 20 -16.26 1.18 0.29
C ILE A 20 -15.23 0.20 0.86
N CYS A 21 -14.62 -0.60 0.00
CA CYS A 21 -13.56 -1.55 0.36
C CYS A 21 -12.18 -0.96 0.05
N MET A 22 -11.44 -0.60 1.10
CA MET A 22 -10.08 -0.07 0.99
C MET A 22 -9.08 -1.03 1.63
N VAL A 23 -7.90 -1.16 1.04
CA VAL A 23 -6.80 -1.99 1.58
C VAL A 23 -5.47 -1.38 1.17
N THR A 24 -4.43 -1.54 1.99
CA THR A 24 -3.10 -1.07 1.57
C THR A 24 -2.47 -1.96 0.51
N ALA A 25 -1.58 -1.39 -0.31
CA ALA A 25 -0.72 -2.11 -1.25
C ALA A 25 0.58 -1.33 -1.44
N TYR A 26 1.68 -2.02 -1.73
CA TYR A 26 3.01 -1.38 -1.82
C TYR A 26 3.82 -1.82 -3.05
N ASP A 27 3.31 -2.76 -3.85
CA ASP A 27 3.94 -3.20 -5.09
C ASP A 27 2.89 -3.55 -6.15
N ALA A 28 3.37 -3.74 -7.38
CA ALA A 28 2.51 -4.03 -8.53
C ALA A 28 1.77 -5.37 -8.41
N THR A 29 2.37 -6.36 -7.77
CA THR A 29 1.82 -7.72 -7.68
C THR A 29 0.65 -7.76 -6.71
N PHE A 30 0.82 -7.24 -5.50
CA PHE A 30 -0.28 -7.09 -4.56
C PHE A 30 -1.35 -6.14 -5.08
N ALA A 31 -0.98 -5.03 -5.74
CA ALA A 31 -1.94 -4.12 -6.34
C ALA A 31 -2.83 -4.83 -7.37
N ARG A 32 -2.25 -5.64 -8.26
CA ARG A 32 -3.00 -6.42 -9.25
C ARG A 32 -3.94 -7.43 -8.58
N ILE A 33 -3.44 -8.22 -7.64
CA ILE A 33 -4.23 -9.26 -6.96
C ILE A 33 -5.39 -8.65 -6.17
N LEU A 34 -5.14 -7.58 -5.41
CA LEU A 34 -6.16 -6.91 -4.59
C LEU A 34 -7.17 -6.15 -5.46
N ASP A 35 -6.73 -5.57 -6.58
CA ASP A 35 -7.62 -4.97 -7.56
C ASP A 35 -8.52 -6.03 -8.23
N GLU A 36 -7.98 -7.17 -8.65
CA GLU A 36 -8.75 -8.32 -9.16
C GLU A 36 -9.75 -8.85 -8.11
N GLY A 37 -9.34 -8.85 -6.83
CA GLY A 37 -10.16 -9.21 -5.67
C GLY A 37 -11.30 -8.24 -5.35
N GLY A 38 -11.38 -7.10 -6.05
CA GLY A 38 -12.52 -6.19 -5.95
C GLY A 38 -12.32 -4.99 -5.03
N ALA A 39 -11.08 -4.64 -4.63
CA ALA A 39 -10.82 -3.42 -3.86
C ALA A 39 -11.32 -2.17 -4.61
N ASP A 40 -12.02 -1.27 -3.92
CA ASP A 40 -12.41 0.03 -4.50
C ASP A 40 -11.22 1.00 -4.46
N VAL A 41 -10.45 0.94 -3.38
CA VAL A 41 -9.32 1.84 -3.10
C VAL A 41 -8.09 1.05 -2.67
N LEU A 42 -6.95 1.36 -3.28
CA LEU A 42 -5.64 0.88 -2.84
C LEU A 42 -4.87 2.03 -2.19
N LEU A 43 -4.46 1.85 -0.93
CA LEU A 43 -3.68 2.83 -0.20
C LEU A 43 -2.19 2.47 -0.21
N VAL A 44 -1.38 3.36 -0.75
CA VAL A 44 0.07 3.34 -0.57
C VAL A 44 0.34 4.14 0.69
N GLY A 45 0.27 3.43 1.83
CA GLY A 45 0.37 4.03 3.16
C GLY A 45 1.81 4.10 3.66
N ASP A 46 2.12 5.09 4.49
CA ASP A 46 3.42 5.19 5.18
C ASP A 46 3.65 4.04 6.19
N SER A 47 2.60 3.24 6.47
CA SER A 47 2.69 1.93 7.12
C SER A 47 3.72 0.99 6.48
N LEU A 48 4.14 1.24 5.23
CA LEU A 48 5.28 0.58 4.59
C LEU A 48 6.58 0.69 5.41
N GLY A 49 6.76 1.77 6.19
CA GLY A 49 7.91 1.91 7.08
C GLY A 49 8.01 0.73 8.04
N MET A 50 6.89 0.24 8.53
CA MET A 50 6.86 -0.89 9.46
C MET A 50 6.80 -2.22 8.71
N VAL A 51 5.84 -2.40 7.80
CA VAL A 51 5.57 -3.73 7.20
C VAL A 51 6.50 -4.09 6.03
N ILE A 52 7.14 -3.11 5.40
CA ILE A 52 8.11 -3.33 4.32
C ILE A 52 9.53 -3.10 4.81
N GLN A 53 9.79 -1.99 5.51
CA GLN A 53 11.15 -1.59 5.90
C GLN A 53 11.58 -2.12 7.27
N GLY A 54 10.65 -2.64 8.08
CA GLY A 54 10.94 -3.16 9.42
C GLY A 54 11.27 -2.07 10.46
N GLN A 55 10.91 -0.82 10.19
CA GLN A 55 11.08 0.29 11.14
C GLN A 55 10.10 0.16 12.32
N GLU A 56 10.45 0.78 13.44
CA GLU A 56 9.58 0.81 14.64
C GLU A 56 8.39 1.78 14.50
N SER A 57 8.46 2.73 13.56
CA SER A 57 7.40 3.71 13.29
C SER A 57 7.40 4.13 11.81
N THR A 58 6.40 4.90 11.40
CA THR A 58 6.30 5.44 10.03
C THR A 58 7.11 6.73 9.81
N LEU A 59 7.67 7.33 10.88
CA LEU A 59 8.40 8.60 10.81
C LEU A 59 9.62 8.60 9.88
N PRO A 60 10.40 7.51 9.74
CA PRO A 60 11.55 7.48 8.83
C PRO A 60 11.19 7.43 7.34
N VAL A 61 9.92 7.22 6.99
CA VAL A 61 9.50 7.06 5.59
C VAL A 61 9.67 8.39 4.84
N THR A 62 10.31 8.32 3.67
CA THR A 62 10.62 9.51 2.87
C THR A 62 9.64 9.69 1.70
N MET A 63 9.58 10.91 1.16
CA MET A 63 8.83 11.20 -0.06
C MET A 63 9.26 10.32 -1.24
N ASP A 64 10.55 10.03 -1.40
CA ASP A 64 11.05 9.23 -2.53
C ASP A 64 10.59 7.78 -2.43
N GLN A 65 10.54 7.24 -1.21
CA GLN A 65 9.99 5.90 -0.95
C GLN A 65 8.49 5.87 -1.23
N MET A 66 7.75 6.89 -0.80
CA MET A 66 6.31 6.99 -1.10
C MET A 66 6.05 7.10 -2.60
N VAL A 67 6.82 7.89 -3.34
CA VAL A 67 6.74 7.99 -4.80
C VAL A 67 7.06 6.65 -5.46
N TYR A 68 8.13 5.96 -5.04
CA TYR A 68 8.53 4.67 -5.59
C TYR A 68 7.42 3.62 -5.46
N HIS A 69 6.91 3.41 -4.25
CA HIS A 69 5.86 2.43 -4.00
C HIS A 69 4.55 2.83 -4.68
N SER A 70 4.25 4.14 -4.75
CA SER A 70 3.09 4.66 -5.48
C SER A 70 3.15 4.33 -6.95
N ALA A 71 4.28 4.57 -7.60
CA ALA A 71 4.47 4.24 -9.01
C ALA A 71 4.35 2.73 -9.26
N ALA A 72 4.85 1.89 -8.36
CA ALA A 72 4.73 0.44 -8.46
C ALA A 72 3.25 -0.02 -8.37
N VAL A 73 2.51 0.46 -7.38
CA VAL A 73 1.09 0.11 -7.18
C VAL A 73 0.24 0.63 -8.34
N SER A 74 0.47 1.86 -8.79
CA SER A 74 -0.26 2.45 -9.91
C SER A 74 -0.08 1.67 -11.22
N ARG A 75 1.05 0.99 -11.43
CA ARG A 75 1.27 0.08 -12.57
C ARG A 75 0.48 -1.23 -12.44
N GLY A 76 0.29 -1.74 -11.22
CA GLY A 76 -0.46 -2.97 -10.96
C GLY A 76 -1.98 -2.78 -10.93
N ALA A 77 -2.46 -1.60 -10.53
CA ALA A 77 -3.87 -1.30 -10.37
C ALA A 77 -4.54 -0.89 -11.69
N LYS A 78 -5.54 -1.64 -12.13
CA LYS A 78 -6.33 -1.31 -13.33
C LYS A 78 -7.57 -0.50 -12.99
N ARG A 79 -8.35 -0.93 -11.99
CA ARG A 79 -9.66 -0.35 -11.64
C ARG A 79 -9.65 0.45 -10.34
N ALA A 80 -9.04 -0.06 -9.28
CA ALA A 80 -9.05 0.60 -7.97
C ALA A 80 -8.49 2.04 -8.06
N HIS A 81 -9.03 2.91 -7.20
CA HIS A 81 -8.52 4.26 -6.99
C HIS A 81 -7.28 4.20 -6.10
N VAL A 82 -6.13 4.69 -6.59
CA VAL A 82 -4.87 4.63 -5.84
C VAL A 82 -4.69 5.93 -5.05
N VAL A 83 -4.45 5.81 -3.75
CA VAL A 83 -4.18 6.92 -2.83
C VAL A 83 -2.75 6.81 -2.31
N GLY A 84 -1.97 7.89 -2.40
CA GLY A 84 -0.62 7.95 -1.81
C GLY A 84 -0.58 8.78 -0.53
N ASP A 85 0.06 8.28 0.51
CA ASP A 85 0.29 9.05 1.73
C ASP A 85 1.35 10.12 1.55
N LEU A 86 1.07 11.30 2.10
CA LEU A 86 2.10 12.28 2.41
C LEU A 86 2.77 11.86 3.73
N PRO A 87 4.05 11.46 3.71
CA PRO A 87 4.76 10.99 4.90
C PRO A 87 5.05 12.14 5.88
N PHE A 88 5.52 11.81 7.07
CA PHE A 88 5.90 12.79 8.09
C PHE A 88 6.82 13.89 7.54
N MET A 89 6.61 15.13 8.00
CA MET A 89 7.28 16.36 7.55
C MET A 89 7.07 16.78 6.09
N SER A 90 6.38 16.00 5.26
CA SER A 90 6.17 16.37 3.84
C SER A 90 5.07 17.42 3.62
N TYR A 91 4.20 17.67 4.61
CA TYR A 91 3.11 18.63 4.51
C TYR A 91 2.98 19.56 5.71
N GLN A 92 3.62 19.21 6.83
CA GLN A 92 3.57 19.94 8.10
C GLN A 92 4.40 21.23 8.05
N VAL A 93 5.41 21.30 7.19
CA VAL A 93 6.35 22.44 7.11
C VAL A 93 5.67 23.68 6.56
N SER A 94 4.97 23.56 5.43
CA SER A 94 4.25 24.67 4.80
C SER A 94 3.24 24.18 3.76
N THR A 95 2.25 25.01 3.45
CA THR A 95 1.28 24.74 2.37
C THR A 95 1.95 24.60 1.00
N GLN A 96 3.03 25.38 0.74
CA GLN A 96 3.77 25.30 -0.51
C GLN A 96 4.49 23.95 -0.66
N GLU A 97 5.13 23.48 0.40
CA GLU A 97 5.82 22.19 0.40
C GLU A 97 4.83 21.03 0.29
N ALA A 98 3.70 21.11 1.00
CA ALA A 98 2.61 20.14 0.89
C ALA A 98 2.08 20.04 -0.56
N VAL A 99 1.86 21.16 -1.24
CA VAL A 99 1.43 21.17 -2.66
C VAL A 99 2.48 20.55 -3.57
N ARG A 100 3.77 20.87 -3.37
CA ARG A 100 4.86 20.27 -4.16
C ARG A 100 4.91 18.76 -3.97
N ASN A 101 4.91 18.29 -2.73
CA ASN A 101 4.98 16.86 -2.41
C ASN A 101 3.72 16.09 -2.88
N ALA A 102 2.53 16.68 -2.75
CA ALA A 102 1.32 16.10 -3.32
C ALA A 102 1.41 16.00 -4.84
N GLY A 103 1.96 17.04 -5.49
CA GLY A 103 2.24 17.04 -6.92
C GLY A 103 3.20 15.93 -7.35
N ARG A 104 4.24 15.64 -6.56
CA ARG A 104 5.17 14.53 -6.81
C ARG A 104 4.46 13.17 -6.78
N LEU A 105 3.61 12.91 -5.77
CA LEU A 105 2.86 11.66 -5.71
C LEU A 105 1.95 11.46 -6.93
N VAL A 106 1.30 12.52 -7.40
CA VAL A 106 0.44 12.46 -8.59
C VAL A 106 1.28 12.30 -9.86
N ALA A 107 2.30 13.15 -10.06
CA ALA A 107 3.06 13.19 -11.31
C ALA A 107 4.06 12.03 -11.46
N GLU A 108 4.79 11.70 -10.41
CA GLU A 108 5.81 10.66 -10.41
C GLU A 108 5.23 9.31 -9.95
N GLY A 109 4.35 9.33 -8.95
CA GLY A 109 3.71 8.14 -8.39
C GLY A 109 2.43 7.69 -9.13
N ASN A 110 1.89 8.52 -10.02
CA ASN A 110 0.66 8.27 -10.79
C ASN A 110 -0.56 7.91 -9.92
N VAL A 111 -0.62 8.43 -8.69
CA VAL A 111 -1.78 8.22 -7.80
C VAL A 111 -2.95 9.13 -8.20
N GLY A 112 -4.17 8.69 -7.91
CA GLY A 112 -5.37 9.48 -8.18
C GLY A 112 -5.70 10.54 -7.12
N SER A 113 -5.09 10.44 -5.94
CA SER A 113 -5.26 11.39 -4.83
C SER A 113 -4.21 11.18 -3.75
N VAL A 114 -4.11 12.12 -2.81
CA VAL A 114 -3.21 12.00 -1.65
C VAL A 114 -3.99 11.88 -0.34
N LYS A 115 -3.37 11.30 0.69
CA LYS A 115 -3.86 11.32 2.08
C LYS A 115 -2.86 12.04 3.00
N LEU A 116 -3.38 12.81 3.95
CA LEU A 116 -2.59 13.47 5.01
C LEU A 116 -3.28 13.36 6.37
N GLU A 117 -2.51 13.51 7.44
CA GLU A 117 -2.98 13.37 8.82
C GLU A 117 -3.15 14.72 9.52
N GLY A 118 -4.12 14.78 10.43
CA GLY A 118 -4.39 15.95 11.27
C GLY A 118 -5.67 16.70 10.90
N GLY A 119 -6.09 17.61 11.78
CA GLY A 119 -7.42 18.22 11.78
C GLY A 119 -7.47 19.62 11.22
N ALA A 120 -8.26 20.48 11.87
CA ALA A 120 -8.51 21.84 11.42
C ALA A 120 -7.23 22.66 11.25
N GLU A 121 -6.16 22.35 11.96
CA GLU A 121 -4.86 23.00 11.83
C GLU A 121 -4.24 22.85 10.43
N PHE A 122 -4.62 21.80 9.67
CA PHE A 122 -4.17 21.58 8.29
C PHE A 122 -5.24 21.90 7.24
N ALA A 123 -6.35 22.54 7.61
CA ALA A 123 -7.41 22.90 6.67
C ALA A 123 -6.89 23.79 5.51
N ASP A 124 -5.99 24.73 5.80
CA ASP A 124 -5.39 25.58 4.75
C ASP A 124 -4.45 24.79 3.83
N THR A 125 -3.74 23.79 4.36
CA THR A 125 -2.94 22.85 3.58
C THR A 125 -3.81 22.02 2.64
N VAL A 126 -4.92 21.44 3.14
CA VAL A 126 -5.89 20.72 2.32
C VAL A 126 -6.43 21.62 1.22
N ARG A 127 -6.86 22.83 1.56
CA ARG A 127 -7.40 23.79 0.60
C ARG A 127 -6.39 24.16 -0.48
N ALA A 128 -5.11 24.32 -0.12
CA ALA A 128 -4.04 24.62 -1.06
C ALA A 128 -3.79 23.46 -2.04
N ILE A 129 -3.77 22.22 -1.56
CA ILE A 129 -3.60 21.01 -2.40
C ILE A 129 -4.80 20.83 -3.33
N VAL A 130 -6.02 20.97 -2.81
CA VAL A 130 -7.25 20.87 -3.61
C VAL A 130 -7.32 21.97 -4.67
N ARG A 131 -6.90 23.20 -4.36
CA ARG A 131 -6.79 24.30 -5.33
C ARG A 131 -5.78 23.99 -6.45
N ALA A 132 -4.75 23.19 -6.17
CA ALA A 132 -3.83 22.66 -7.17
C ALA A 132 -4.40 21.48 -7.98
N SER A 133 -5.71 21.22 -7.89
CA SER A 133 -6.43 20.15 -8.58
C SER A 133 -6.06 18.72 -8.15
N ILE A 134 -5.55 18.57 -6.92
CA ILE A 134 -5.20 17.27 -6.35
C ILE A 134 -6.24 16.89 -5.29
N PRO A 135 -7.01 15.80 -5.45
CA PRO A 135 -7.95 15.37 -4.42
C PRO A 135 -7.24 14.94 -3.13
N VAL A 136 -7.80 15.31 -1.98
CA VAL A 136 -7.24 14.98 -0.66
C VAL A 136 -8.21 14.13 0.15
N MET A 137 -7.72 13.02 0.67
CA MET A 137 -8.36 12.25 1.74
C MET A 137 -7.76 12.71 3.07
N GLY A 138 -8.59 13.16 4.02
CA GLY A 138 -8.13 13.49 5.36
C GLY A 138 -7.92 12.24 6.21
N HIS A 139 -7.19 12.35 7.33
CA HIS A 139 -7.05 11.31 8.33
C HIS A 139 -7.13 11.91 9.74
N LEU A 140 -8.15 11.49 10.51
CA LEU A 140 -8.40 11.85 11.90
C LEU A 140 -8.45 10.65 12.82
N GLY A 141 -8.34 10.94 14.12
CA GLY A 141 -8.26 9.92 15.16
C GLY A 141 -6.80 9.67 15.52
N LEU A 142 -6.43 8.42 15.64
CA LEU A 142 -5.04 8.02 15.86
C LEU A 142 -4.26 8.26 14.56
N THR A 143 -3.36 9.25 14.58
CA THR A 143 -2.50 9.62 13.46
C THR A 143 -1.07 9.16 13.76
N PRO A 144 -0.60 8.02 13.21
CA PRO A 144 0.72 7.44 13.50
C PRO A 144 1.90 8.40 13.36
N GLN A 145 1.83 9.40 12.47
CA GLN A 145 2.89 10.41 12.33
C GLN A 145 3.03 11.32 13.55
N SER A 146 2.04 11.30 14.46
CA SER A 146 2.05 12.01 15.74
C SER A 146 2.29 11.07 16.93
N VAL A 147 2.81 9.86 16.73
CA VAL A 147 2.96 8.84 17.78
C VAL A 147 3.68 9.36 19.04
N HIS A 148 4.73 10.17 18.89
CA HIS A 148 5.46 10.75 20.03
C HIS A 148 4.67 11.85 20.74
N LYS A 149 3.89 12.66 20.01
CA LYS A 149 2.97 13.65 20.60
C LYS A 149 1.83 12.98 21.35
N MET A 150 1.36 11.84 20.86
CA MET A 150 0.25 11.06 21.46
C MET A 150 0.71 10.13 22.59
N GLY A 151 2.01 9.88 22.74
CA GLY A 151 2.55 8.93 23.72
C GLY A 151 2.30 7.46 23.36
N GLY A 152 2.10 7.15 22.07
CA GLY A 152 1.84 5.81 21.56
C GLY A 152 0.52 5.66 20.80
N TYR A 153 0.19 4.41 20.44
CA TYR A 153 -1.01 4.06 19.68
C TYR A 153 -2.24 3.93 20.60
N VAL A 154 -2.84 5.07 20.94
CA VAL A 154 -4.00 5.13 21.85
C VAL A 154 -5.28 5.57 21.14
N VAL A 155 -6.40 4.99 21.57
CA VAL A 155 -7.75 5.33 21.07
C VAL A 155 -8.06 6.81 21.36
N GLN A 156 -8.54 7.53 20.35
CA GLN A 156 -8.81 8.98 20.41
C GLN A 156 -10.31 9.29 20.61
N GLY A 157 -10.65 10.49 21.07
CA GLY A 157 -12.06 10.93 21.16
C GLY A 157 -12.88 10.22 22.24
N ARG A 158 -12.27 9.91 23.39
CA ARG A 158 -12.92 9.18 24.50
C ARG A 158 -13.79 10.06 25.39
N ASP A 159 -13.40 11.30 25.61
CA ASP A 159 -14.17 12.31 26.35
C ASP A 159 -14.97 13.22 25.39
N GLU A 160 -15.99 13.87 25.93
CA GLU A 160 -16.92 14.71 25.15
C GLU A 160 -16.21 15.86 24.44
N ASP A 161 -15.23 16.50 25.08
CA ASP A 161 -14.49 17.60 24.47
C ASP A 161 -13.62 17.12 23.30
N ALA A 162 -12.93 15.99 23.45
CA ALA A 162 -12.15 15.37 22.38
C ALA A 162 -13.04 14.89 21.24
N ALA A 163 -14.22 14.34 21.55
CA ALA A 163 -15.21 13.95 20.57
C ALA A 163 -15.76 15.15 19.78
N ARG A 164 -16.06 16.26 20.47
CA ARG A 164 -16.51 17.51 19.84
C ARG A 164 -15.44 18.09 18.92
N ARG A 165 -14.19 18.20 19.41
CA ARG A 165 -13.05 18.66 18.61
C ARG A 165 -12.87 17.83 17.34
N MET A 166 -12.93 16.50 17.44
CA MET A 166 -12.78 15.62 16.27
C MET A 166 -13.90 15.80 15.24
N LEU A 167 -15.14 16.05 15.69
CA LEU A 167 -16.24 16.38 14.79
C LEU A 167 -16.02 17.74 14.11
N ASP A 168 -15.54 18.74 14.84
CA ASP A 168 -15.23 20.05 14.29
C ASP A 168 -14.07 19.98 13.28
N ASP A 169 -13.02 19.21 13.57
CA ASP A 169 -11.92 18.92 12.65
C ASP A 169 -12.42 18.23 11.37
N ALA A 170 -13.31 17.24 11.51
CA ALA A 170 -13.87 16.52 10.37
C ALA A 170 -14.66 17.46 9.44
N LEU A 171 -15.48 18.35 10.02
CA LEU A 171 -16.22 19.37 9.29
C LEU A 171 -15.29 20.41 8.64
N ALA A 172 -14.21 20.79 9.33
CA ALA A 172 -13.22 21.73 8.81
C ALA A 172 -12.48 21.15 7.59
N LEU A 173 -12.10 19.88 7.63
CA LEU A 173 -11.45 19.19 6.50
C LEU A 173 -12.41 19.03 5.31
N GLU A 174 -13.68 18.69 5.54
CA GLU A 174 -14.70 18.68 4.48
C GLU A 174 -14.86 20.07 3.85
N ALA A 175 -14.96 21.13 4.67
CA ALA A 175 -15.06 22.52 4.19
C ALA A 175 -13.78 23.02 3.49
N ALA A 176 -12.62 22.41 3.78
CA ALA A 176 -11.38 22.65 3.06
C ALA A 176 -11.33 21.98 1.68
N GLY A 177 -12.21 21.01 1.42
CA GLY A 177 -12.33 20.31 0.15
C GLY A 177 -11.83 18.87 0.16
N ALA A 178 -11.57 18.27 1.33
CA ALA A 178 -11.30 16.84 1.42
C ALA A 178 -12.47 16.05 0.80
N TYR A 179 -12.18 15.02 0.00
CA TYR A 179 -13.22 14.24 -0.69
C TYR A 179 -13.67 13.00 0.08
N ALA A 180 -12.88 12.58 1.06
CA ALA A 180 -13.11 11.45 1.97
C ALA A 180 -12.28 11.64 3.25
N LEU A 181 -12.59 10.88 4.29
CA LEU A 181 -11.95 10.99 5.60
C LEU A 181 -11.69 9.60 6.21
N VAL A 182 -10.44 9.30 6.55
CA VAL A 182 -10.11 8.13 7.39
C VAL A 182 -10.35 8.47 8.86
N LEU A 183 -10.97 7.55 9.59
CA LEU A 183 -11.14 7.59 11.04
C LEU A 183 -10.42 6.38 11.65
N GLU A 184 -9.34 6.61 12.39
CA GLU A 184 -8.52 5.56 12.99
C GLU A 184 -8.62 5.55 14.51
N GLY A 185 -8.84 4.37 15.10
CA GLY A 185 -8.84 4.22 16.55
C GLY A 185 -9.85 5.11 17.28
N VAL A 186 -11.07 5.25 16.72
CA VAL A 186 -12.14 6.13 17.22
C VAL A 186 -13.29 5.30 17.83
N PRO A 187 -13.92 5.72 18.95
CA PRO A 187 -15.11 5.07 19.47
C PRO A 187 -16.22 4.92 18.43
N LEU A 188 -16.86 3.76 18.43
CA LEU A 188 -17.88 3.37 17.44
C LEU A 188 -19.02 4.39 17.32
N GLU A 189 -19.47 4.94 18.44
CA GLU A 189 -20.57 5.92 18.47
C GLU A 189 -20.12 7.28 17.91
N LEU A 190 -18.91 7.73 18.21
CA LEU A 190 -18.35 8.95 17.65
C LEU A 190 -18.15 8.83 16.13
N ALA A 191 -17.60 7.71 15.66
CA ALA A 191 -17.45 7.44 14.23
C ALA A 191 -18.79 7.43 13.50
N ARG A 192 -19.87 6.91 14.12
CA ARG A 192 -21.23 6.99 13.59
C ARG A 192 -21.68 8.45 13.46
N THR A 193 -21.52 9.25 14.52
CA THR A 193 -21.89 10.68 14.53
C THR A 193 -21.16 11.46 13.43
N ILE A 194 -19.84 11.30 13.31
CA ILE A 194 -19.03 11.95 12.27
C ILE A 194 -19.51 11.52 10.88
N THR A 195 -19.69 10.22 10.66
CA THR A 195 -20.14 9.68 9.36
C THR A 195 -21.49 10.24 8.91
N GLN A 196 -22.42 10.41 9.85
CA GLN A 196 -23.75 10.98 9.60
C GLN A 196 -23.71 12.50 9.37
N SER A 197 -22.73 13.19 9.94
CA SER A 197 -22.58 14.64 9.83
C SER A 197 -21.93 15.08 8.52
N LEU A 198 -21.07 14.24 7.93
CA LEU A 198 -20.34 14.53 6.71
C LEU A 198 -21.10 14.09 5.44
N LYS A 199 -20.96 14.89 4.37
CA LYS A 199 -21.41 14.55 3.02
C LYS A 199 -20.37 13.71 2.27
N ILE A 200 -19.11 13.80 2.65
CA ILE A 200 -18.02 12.96 2.11
C ILE A 200 -17.98 11.58 2.77
N PRO A 201 -17.45 10.54 2.09
CA PRO A 201 -17.31 9.21 2.66
C PRO A 201 -16.32 9.16 3.82
N THR A 202 -16.67 8.41 4.87
CA THR A 202 -15.74 8.05 5.94
C THR A 202 -15.22 6.62 5.77
N ILE A 203 -13.93 6.39 6.01
CA ILE A 203 -13.29 5.07 5.96
C ILE A 203 -12.77 4.74 7.37
N GLY A 204 -13.28 3.66 7.96
CA GLY A 204 -12.90 3.27 9.32
C GLY A 204 -11.73 2.28 9.37
N ILE A 205 -10.85 2.45 10.36
CA ILE A 205 -9.90 1.43 10.81
C ILE A 205 -9.86 1.45 12.34
N GLY A 206 -10.45 0.42 12.96
CA GLY A 206 -10.72 0.48 14.40
C GLY A 206 -11.73 1.55 14.82
N ALA A 207 -12.56 2.03 13.89
CA ALA A 207 -13.63 3.01 14.13
C ALA A 207 -15.06 2.39 14.13
N GLY A 208 -15.15 1.06 14.17
CA GLY A 208 -16.42 0.34 14.13
C GLY A 208 -17.10 0.33 12.75
N LYS A 209 -18.29 -0.29 12.69
CA LYS A 209 -18.99 -0.64 11.44
C LYS A 209 -19.73 0.51 10.75
N HIS A 210 -19.82 1.67 11.39
CA HIS A 210 -20.74 2.74 10.93
C HIS A 210 -20.14 3.67 9.89
N CYS A 211 -18.81 3.65 9.68
CA CYS A 211 -18.17 4.37 8.58
C CYS A 211 -18.66 3.87 7.21
N ASP A 212 -18.59 4.70 6.18
CA ASP A 212 -19.02 4.37 4.81
C ASP A 212 -18.14 3.32 4.13
N GLY A 213 -16.93 3.13 4.62
CA GLY A 213 -16.02 2.06 4.21
C GLY A 213 -15.13 1.59 5.33
N GLN A 214 -14.23 0.66 5.01
CA GLN A 214 -13.22 0.16 5.93
C GLN A 214 -11.86 0.06 5.23
N VAL A 215 -10.78 0.24 5.99
CA VAL A 215 -9.41 0.00 5.55
C VAL A 215 -8.68 -0.92 6.53
N LEU A 216 -7.83 -1.80 5.98
CA LEU A 216 -6.83 -2.55 6.74
C LEU A 216 -5.49 -2.54 5.99
N VAL A 217 -4.42 -2.68 6.74
CA VAL A 217 -3.09 -2.99 6.18
C VAL A 217 -3.14 -4.41 5.62
N CYS A 218 -2.71 -4.60 4.36
CA CYS A 218 -2.82 -5.90 3.70
C CYS A 218 -2.06 -7.02 4.41
N TYR A 219 -0.91 -6.72 5.01
CA TYR A 219 -0.10 -7.68 5.77
C TYR A 219 -0.84 -8.20 7.01
N ASP A 220 -1.61 -7.33 7.68
CA ASP A 220 -2.41 -7.68 8.84
C ASP A 220 -3.64 -8.48 8.44
N LEU A 221 -4.32 -8.05 7.38
CA LEU A 221 -5.45 -8.74 6.78
C LEU A 221 -5.07 -10.18 6.37
N LEU A 222 -3.87 -10.35 5.81
CA LEU A 222 -3.35 -11.63 5.31
C LEU A 222 -2.62 -12.45 6.38
N GLY A 223 -2.50 -11.94 7.60
CA GLY A 223 -1.89 -12.67 8.72
C GLY A 223 -0.40 -12.95 8.52
N MET A 224 0.36 -11.98 8.00
CA MET A 224 1.81 -12.12 7.77
C MET A 224 2.65 -11.91 9.02
N ASN A 225 2.16 -11.16 10.01
CA ASN A 225 2.81 -11.03 11.32
C ASN A 225 2.01 -11.77 12.39
N PRO A 226 2.51 -12.89 12.96
CA PRO A 226 1.77 -13.68 13.94
C PRO A 226 1.60 -12.96 15.27
N ASP A 227 2.50 -12.04 15.64
CA ASP A 227 2.55 -11.37 16.94
C ASP A 227 1.67 -10.11 16.99
N PHE A 228 1.44 -9.48 15.83
CA PHE A 228 0.58 -8.30 15.74
C PHE A 228 -0.91 -8.67 15.81
N LYS A 229 -1.55 -8.37 16.95
CA LYS A 229 -2.94 -8.73 17.25
C LYS A 229 -3.75 -7.56 17.84
N PRO A 230 -3.81 -6.39 17.18
CA PRO A 230 -4.66 -5.31 17.66
C PRO A 230 -6.14 -5.72 17.59
N LYS A 231 -6.95 -5.22 18.52
CA LYS A 231 -8.37 -5.59 18.66
C LYS A 231 -9.20 -5.36 17.39
N PHE A 232 -8.81 -4.41 16.53
CA PHE A 232 -9.57 -4.04 15.33
C PHE A 232 -9.23 -4.87 14.09
N VAL A 233 -8.16 -5.66 14.11
CA VAL A 233 -7.75 -6.48 12.96
C VAL A 233 -8.46 -7.83 13.00
N LYS A 234 -9.14 -8.18 11.91
CA LYS A 234 -9.51 -9.56 11.59
C LYS A 234 -8.53 -10.11 10.56
N ARG A 235 -7.93 -11.27 10.84
CA ARG A 235 -7.14 -12.02 9.85
C ARG A 235 -8.09 -12.81 8.94
N PHE A 236 -7.92 -12.63 7.65
CA PHE A 236 -8.67 -13.34 6.61
C PHE A 236 -7.86 -14.49 5.99
N ALA A 237 -6.55 -14.52 6.22
CA ALA A 237 -5.66 -15.62 5.87
C ALA A 237 -4.54 -15.79 6.93
N ASN A 238 -3.73 -16.84 6.79
CA ASN A 238 -2.50 -17.06 7.57
C ASN A 238 -1.32 -17.27 6.61
N LEU A 239 -0.96 -16.21 5.87
CA LEU A 239 0.13 -16.30 4.91
C LEU A 239 1.49 -16.53 5.57
N HIS A 240 1.69 -16.10 6.82
CA HIS A 240 2.90 -16.48 7.56
C HIS A 240 3.08 -18.00 7.57
N GLY A 241 2.05 -18.73 8.02
CA GLY A 241 2.07 -20.20 8.03
C GLY A 241 2.34 -20.79 6.66
N ASN A 242 1.56 -20.37 5.65
CA ASN A 242 1.68 -20.92 4.29
C ASN A 242 3.07 -20.66 3.66
N ILE A 243 3.63 -19.47 3.86
CA ILE A 243 4.96 -19.12 3.34
C ILE A 243 6.04 -19.91 4.07
N THR A 244 5.98 -20.01 5.40
CA THR A 244 6.98 -20.76 6.17
C THR A 244 6.97 -22.25 5.83
N GLU A 245 5.80 -22.83 5.61
CA GLU A 245 5.66 -24.22 5.19
C GLU A 245 6.22 -24.43 3.78
N ALA A 246 5.81 -23.61 2.80
CA ALA A 246 6.28 -23.72 1.42
C ALA A 246 7.80 -23.56 1.32
N ALA A 247 8.38 -22.58 2.02
CA ALA A 247 9.82 -22.39 2.08
C ALA A 247 10.52 -23.59 2.75
N GLY A 248 9.94 -24.11 3.85
CA GLY A 248 10.45 -25.29 4.54
C GLY A 248 10.50 -26.52 3.64
N THR A 249 9.43 -26.78 2.89
CA THR A 249 9.35 -27.88 1.91
C THR A 249 10.40 -27.69 0.82
N PHE A 250 10.49 -26.50 0.21
CA PHE A 250 11.52 -26.21 -0.80
C PHE A 250 12.94 -26.45 -0.27
N PHE A 251 13.26 -25.95 0.93
CA PHE A 251 14.58 -26.17 1.53
C PHE A 251 14.85 -27.64 1.85
N SER A 252 13.83 -28.39 2.25
CA SER A 252 13.94 -29.84 2.49
C SER A 252 14.23 -30.59 1.20
N GLU A 253 13.51 -30.30 0.13
CA GLU A 253 13.69 -30.96 -1.18
C GLU A 253 15.04 -30.64 -1.81
N VAL A 254 15.51 -29.40 -1.70
CA VAL A 254 16.87 -29.01 -2.15
C VAL A 254 17.94 -29.76 -1.36
N ARG A 255 17.84 -29.81 -0.02
CA ARG A 255 18.82 -30.53 0.82
C ARG A 255 18.77 -32.05 0.60
N GLY A 256 17.59 -32.59 0.33
CA GLY A 256 17.38 -34.01 0.01
C GLY A 256 17.78 -34.38 -1.42
N GLY A 257 18.06 -33.40 -2.28
CA GLY A 257 18.37 -33.61 -3.69
C GLY A 257 17.19 -34.07 -4.54
N SER A 258 15.95 -33.92 -4.05
CA SER A 258 14.74 -34.21 -4.82
C SER A 258 14.30 -33.04 -5.69
N PHE A 259 14.75 -31.81 -5.38
CA PHE A 259 14.56 -30.64 -6.23
C PHE A 259 15.91 -30.00 -6.63
N PRO A 260 16.10 -29.59 -7.90
CA PRO A 260 15.21 -29.86 -9.03
C PRO A 260 15.25 -31.34 -9.42
N ASP A 261 14.10 -31.89 -9.83
CA ASP A 261 14.04 -33.21 -10.45
C ASP A 261 14.33 -33.13 -11.96
N GLU A 262 14.10 -34.22 -12.69
CA GLU A 262 14.30 -34.24 -14.14
C GLU A 262 13.33 -33.33 -14.92
N GLU A 263 12.10 -33.12 -14.44
CA GLU A 263 11.10 -32.27 -15.10
C GLU A 263 11.48 -30.79 -14.99
N HIS A 264 12.07 -30.41 -13.86
CA HIS A 264 12.57 -29.07 -13.60
C HIS A 264 14.03 -28.85 -14.06
N SER A 265 14.58 -29.79 -14.84
CA SER A 265 15.96 -29.75 -15.34
C SER A 265 16.04 -29.79 -16.87
N PHE A 266 17.00 -29.06 -17.43
CA PHE A 266 17.24 -29.07 -18.87
C PHE A 266 18.15 -30.24 -19.26
N LYS A 267 17.70 -31.03 -20.23
CA LYS A 267 18.51 -32.10 -20.84
C LYS A 267 19.25 -31.56 -22.06
N ALA A 268 20.55 -31.86 -22.15
CA ALA A 268 21.31 -31.59 -23.36
C ALA A 268 20.79 -32.49 -24.51
N THR A 269 20.53 -31.90 -25.68
CA THR A 269 20.07 -32.64 -26.87
C THR A 269 21.17 -33.47 -27.54
N LYS A 270 22.43 -33.24 -27.18
CA LYS A 270 23.60 -34.05 -27.55
C LYS A 270 24.46 -34.30 -26.32
N GLY A 271 25.20 -35.40 -26.31
CA GLY A 271 26.17 -35.68 -25.23
C GLY A 271 27.18 -34.54 -25.12
N ILE A 272 27.23 -33.90 -23.95
CA ILE A 272 28.21 -32.87 -23.65
C ILE A 272 29.58 -33.55 -23.54
N ARG A 273 30.49 -33.26 -24.46
CA ARG A 273 31.91 -33.64 -24.34
C ARG A 273 32.68 -32.45 -23.80
N LEU A 274 33.01 -32.48 -22.51
CA LEU A 274 33.95 -31.54 -21.92
C LEU A 274 35.37 -32.01 -22.25
N VAL A 275 36.08 -31.27 -23.10
CA VAL A 275 37.51 -31.45 -23.29
C VAL A 275 38.19 -30.62 -22.20
N THR A 276 38.92 -31.25 -21.30
CA THR A 276 39.82 -30.53 -20.39
C THR A 276 40.85 -29.78 -21.23
N PRO A 277 41.04 -28.45 -21.05
CA PRO A 277 41.97 -27.71 -21.87
C PRO A 277 43.37 -28.29 -21.69
N THR A 278 43.92 -28.81 -22.79
CA THR A 278 45.33 -29.20 -22.85
C THR A 278 46.14 -27.90 -22.92
N PRO A 279 47.29 -27.78 -22.23
CA PRO A 279 48.13 -26.58 -22.33
C PRO A 279 48.45 -26.29 -23.80
N VAL A 280 48.05 -25.11 -24.28
CA VAL A 280 48.22 -24.73 -25.69
C VAL A 280 49.70 -24.45 -25.95
N THR A 281 50.32 -25.23 -26.82
CA THR A 281 51.56 -24.83 -27.53
C THR A 281 51.19 -23.93 -28.72
N PRO A 282 51.99 -22.91 -29.07
CA PRO A 282 51.53 -21.72 -29.81
C PRO A 282 51.20 -21.88 -31.30
N ASP A 283 51.17 -23.09 -31.86
CA ASP A 283 51.09 -23.29 -33.32
C ASP A 283 50.00 -24.29 -33.71
N ALA A 284 48.75 -23.83 -33.80
CA ALA A 284 47.71 -24.48 -34.60
C ALA A 284 46.59 -23.50 -34.97
N GLU A 285 46.31 -23.37 -36.26
CA GLU A 285 45.24 -22.55 -36.84
C GLU A 285 43.84 -23.00 -36.38
N ALA A 286 42.99 -22.02 -36.05
CA ALA A 286 41.63 -22.25 -35.55
C ALA A 286 40.64 -22.56 -36.69
N PRO A 287 39.82 -23.63 -36.61
CA PRO A 287 38.74 -23.84 -37.55
C PRO A 287 37.54 -22.93 -37.23
N GLY A 288 36.83 -22.54 -38.29
CA GLY A 288 35.74 -21.55 -38.27
C GLY A 288 34.56 -21.88 -37.35
N GLU A 289 33.98 -20.81 -36.79
CA GLU A 289 32.91 -20.87 -35.79
C GLU A 289 31.61 -21.47 -36.34
N PRO A 290 31.01 -22.46 -35.64
CA PRO A 290 29.67 -22.93 -35.97
C PRO A 290 28.62 -21.91 -35.53
N VAL A 291 27.59 -21.73 -36.36
CA VAL A 291 26.44 -20.87 -36.06
C VAL A 291 25.71 -21.37 -34.81
N GLU A 292 25.73 -20.57 -33.74
CA GLU A 292 25.02 -20.84 -32.49
C GLU A 292 23.51 -20.84 -32.72
N LYS A 293 22.85 -21.97 -32.42
CA LYS A 293 21.40 -21.98 -32.24
C LYS A 293 21.10 -21.38 -30.87
N VAL A 294 20.51 -20.19 -30.85
CA VAL A 294 20.01 -19.54 -29.65
C VAL A 294 19.02 -20.48 -28.94
N GLY A 295 19.29 -20.77 -27.67
CA GLY A 295 18.42 -21.60 -26.82
C GLY A 295 17.05 -20.96 -26.58
N GLY A 296 16.11 -21.73 -26.00
CA GLY A 296 14.76 -21.22 -25.69
C GLY A 296 14.81 -19.96 -24.84
N ILE A 297 14.05 -18.93 -25.24
CA ILE A 297 13.89 -17.68 -24.50
C ILE A 297 12.87 -17.92 -23.39
N TYR A 298 13.28 -17.77 -22.13
CA TYR A 298 12.38 -17.89 -20.97
C TYR A 298 11.50 -16.65 -20.80
N GLY A 299 10.33 -16.83 -20.21
CA GLY A 299 9.52 -15.71 -19.72
C GLY A 299 10.26 -14.95 -18.62
N ALA A 300 10.13 -13.63 -18.59
CA ALA A 300 10.67 -12.82 -17.50
C ALA A 300 9.91 -13.11 -16.19
N PRO A 301 10.58 -13.14 -15.03
CA PRO A 301 9.89 -13.10 -13.74
C PRO A 301 8.94 -11.90 -13.71
N VAL A 302 7.69 -12.12 -13.26
CA VAL A 302 6.64 -11.09 -13.20
C VAL A 302 6.40 -10.64 -11.78
#